data_AF-A0A1W9GEA3-F1
#
_entry.id   AF-A0A1W9GEA3-F1
#
_cell.length_a   1.000
_cell.length_b   1.000
_cell.length_c   1.000
_cell.angle_alpha   90.00
_cell.angle_beta   90.00
_cell.angle_gamma   90.00
#
_symmetry.space_group_name_H-M   'P 1'
#
loop_
_entity.id
_entity.type
_entity.pdbx_description
1 polymer ?
#
loop_
_entity_poly.entity_id
_entity_poly.type
_entity_poly.pdbx_seq_one_letter_code
_entity_poly.pdbx_strand_id
1 'polypeptide(L)'
;MLLTAEDEGSAGERRARQNVVHEAGLFQGRLGFRRAVLLVQEGIEGFSNVAGLQHVPFSGENIEQTFYELHRVLKRERQLGR
;
A
#
# COMPACT_ATOMS: atom_id res chain seq x y z
N MET A 1 -1.66 -4.58 -2.01
CA MET A 1 -0.75 -5.00 -0.92
C MET A 1 -1.11 -4.19 0.31
N LEU A 2 -1.09 -4.78 1.50
CA LEU A 2 -1.38 -4.09 2.76
C LEU A 2 -0.07 -3.81 3.50
N LEU A 3 0.12 -2.56 3.93
CA LEU A 3 1.29 -2.11 4.68
C LEU A 3 0.84 -1.59 6.04
N THR A 4 1.21 -2.30 7.09
CA THR A 4 0.95 -1.95 8.49
C THR A 4 2.25 -1.65 9.21
N ALA A 5 2.18 -0.81 10.24
CA ALA A 5 3.30 -0.55 11.13
C ALA A 5 3.47 -1.75 12.08
N GLU A 6 4.38 -2.67 11.76
CA GLU A 6 4.62 -3.87 12.59
C GLU A 6 5.76 -3.73 13.59
N ASP A 7 6.70 -2.79 13.41
CA ASP A 7 7.86 -2.66 14.32
C ASP A 7 7.91 -1.28 14.98
N GLU A 8 7.95 -1.28 16.31
CA GLU A 8 8.52 -0.20 17.10
C GLU A 8 10.03 -0.20 16.86
N GLY A 9 10.52 0.70 16.00
CA GLY A 9 11.95 0.98 15.99
C GLY A 9 12.39 1.40 17.39
N SER A 10 13.63 1.12 17.77
CA SER A 10 14.24 1.47 19.07
C SER A 10 14.23 2.98 19.42
N ALA A 11 13.64 3.82 18.56
CA ALA A 11 13.48 5.27 18.69
C ALA A 11 12.02 5.76 18.53
N GLY A 12 11.01 4.89 18.56
CA GLY A 12 9.59 5.28 18.49
C GLY A 12 9.07 5.62 17.09
N GLU A 13 9.92 5.55 16.06
CA GLU A 13 9.51 5.66 14.66
C GLU A 13 8.88 4.34 14.20
N ARG A 14 7.61 4.41 13.78
CA ARG A 14 6.90 3.32 13.12
C ARG A 14 7.38 3.22 11.68
N ARG A 15 8.37 2.37 11.43
CA ARG A 15 8.85 2.11 10.07
C ARG A 15 8.10 0.92 9.49
N ALA A 16 7.66 1.04 8.24
CA ALA A 16 7.34 -0.17 7.49
C ALA A 16 8.64 -0.96 7.30
N ARG A 17 8.58 -2.28 7.51
CA ARG A 17 9.72 -3.16 7.28
C ARG A 17 10.25 -2.95 5.87
N GLN A 18 11.57 -2.77 5.73
CA GLN A 18 12.22 -2.57 4.43
C GLN A 18 11.84 -3.66 3.40
N ASN A 19 11.53 -4.88 3.86
CA ASN A 19 11.06 -5.99 3.04
C ASN A 19 9.81 -5.64 2.22
N VAL A 20 8.89 -4.87 2.81
CA VAL A 20 7.61 -4.49 2.21
C VAL A 20 7.81 -3.53 1.03
N VAL A 21 8.83 -2.67 1.09
CA VAL A 21 9.17 -1.75 -0.02
C VAL A 21 9.69 -2.50 -1.24
N HIS A 22 10.54 -3.50 -0.98
CA HIS A 22 11.15 -4.32 -2.03
C HIS A 22 10.10 -5.20 -2.70
N GLU A 23 9.18 -5.77 -1.91
CA GLU A 23 8.05 -6.53 -2.42
C GLU A 23 7.08 -5.67 -3.22
N ALA A 24 6.78 -4.44 -2.78
CA ALA A 24 5.98 -3.49 -3.55
C ALA A 24 6.60 -3.23 -4.93
N GLY A 25 7.90 -2.96 -4.98
CA GLY A 25 8.67 -2.79 -6.22
C GLY A 25 8.62 -4.00 -7.16
N LEU A 26 8.80 -5.20 -6.60
CA LEU A 26 8.71 -6.45 -7.36
C LEU A 26 7.30 -6.71 -7.91
N PHE A 27 6.27 -6.48 -7.09
CA PHE A 27 4.86 -6.61 -7.47
C PHE A 27 4.50 -5.65 -8.62
N GLN A 28 5.02 -4.43 -8.57
CA GLN A 28 4.87 -3.44 -9.64
C GLN A 28 5.49 -3.88 -10.95
N GLY A 29 6.75 -4.36 -10.92
CA GLY A 29 7.45 -4.81 -12.13
C GLY A 29 6.74 -5.98 -12.82
N ARG A 30 6.07 -6.84 -12.04
CA ARG A 30 5.37 -8.01 -12.55
C ARG A 30 3.94 -7.75 -13.01
N LEU A 31 3.17 -6.90 -12.31
CA LEU A 31 1.76 -6.62 -12.63
C LEU A 31 1.55 -5.34 -13.46
N GLY A 32 2.48 -4.40 -13.43
CA GLY A 32 2.38 -3.08 -14.06
C GLY A 32 1.68 -2.03 -13.18
N PHE A 33 2.12 -0.78 -13.30
CA PHE A 33 1.76 0.36 -12.42
C PHE A 33 0.26 0.55 -12.19
N ARG A 34 -0.59 0.27 -13.19
CA ARG A 34 -2.04 0.46 -13.11
C ARG A 34 -2.79 -0.61 -12.30
N ARG A 35 -2.17 -1.79 -12.13
CA ARG A 35 -2.77 -2.99 -11.52
C ARG A 35 -2.30 -3.24 -10.10
N ALA A 36 -1.41 -2.39 -9.57
CA ALA A 36 -0.93 -2.44 -8.21
C ALA A 36 -1.47 -1.24 -7.42
N VAL A 37 -2.06 -1.52 -6.24
CA VAL A 37 -2.49 -0.51 -5.26
C VAL A 37 -1.87 -0.85 -3.90
N LEU A 38 -1.30 0.16 -3.24
CA LEU A 38 -0.79 0.02 -1.88
C LEU A 38 -1.77 0.65 -0.90
N LEU A 39 -2.11 -0.10 0.13
CA LEU A 39 -2.90 0.38 1.27
C LEU A 39 -1.91 0.66 2.40
N VAL A 40 -1.81 1.91 2.83
CA VAL A 40 -0.70 2.37 3.70
C VAL A 40 -1.25 2.97 4.99
N GLN A 41 -0.85 2.42 6.13
CA GLN A 41 -1.20 3.00 7.42
C GLN A 41 -0.48 4.34 7.61
N GLU A 42 -1.17 5.34 8.13
CA GLU A 42 -0.58 6.63 8.50
C GLU A 42 0.51 6.46 9.58
N GLY A 43 1.52 7.32 9.54
CA GLY A 43 2.66 7.29 10.47
C GLY A 43 3.77 6.32 10.07
N ILE A 44 3.63 5.63 8.93
CA ILE A 44 4.71 4.87 8.29
C ILE A 44 5.61 5.85 7.52
N GLU A 45 6.94 5.77 7.72
CA GLU A 45 7.92 6.53 6.92
C GLU A 45 7.67 6.31 5.42
N GLY A 46 7.52 7.43 4.69
CA GLY A 46 7.21 7.43 3.27
C GLY A 46 8.29 6.75 2.43
N PHE A 47 7.85 5.95 1.47
CA PHE A 47 8.75 5.27 0.54
C PHE A 47 9.21 6.24 -0.56
N SER A 48 10.50 6.52 -0.64
CA SER A 48 11.07 7.37 -1.70
C SER A 48 11.01 6.71 -3.10
N ASN A 49 10.86 5.39 -3.17
CA ASN A 49 11.00 4.60 -4.41
C ASN A 49 9.69 4.21 -5.11
N VAL A 50 8.53 4.63 -4.64
CA VAL A 50 7.21 4.25 -5.19
C VAL A 50 6.58 5.36 -6.03
N ALA A 51 7.39 6.26 -6.58
CA ALA A 51 6.93 7.27 -7.52
C ALA A 51 6.14 6.61 -8.68
N GLY A 52 4.84 6.89 -8.76
CA GLY A 52 3.95 6.34 -9.79
C GLY A 52 2.99 5.22 -9.34
N LEU A 53 3.01 4.83 -8.06
CA LEU A 53 1.98 3.96 -7.49
C LEU A 53 0.78 4.73 -6.97
N GLN A 54 -0.39 4.10 -7.07
CA GLN A 54 -1.58 4.56 -6.41
C GLN A 54 -1.52 4.11 -4.93
N HIS A 55 -1.39 5.08 -4.02
CA HIS A 55 -1.42 4.85 -2.57
C HIS A 55 -2.77 5.27 -2.01
N VAL A 56 -3.33 4.43 -1.14
CA VAL A 56 -4.55 4.73 -0.40
C VAL A 56 -4.22 4.69 1.10
N PRO A 57 -4.12 5.85 1.76
CA PRO A 57 -3.80 5.88 3.18
C PRO A 57 -4.99 5.42 4.04
N PHE A 58 -4.71 4.91 5.24
CA PHE A 58 -5.72 4.68 6.27
C PHE A 58 -5.17 5.00 7.66
N SER A 59 -6.03 5.47 8.55
CA SER A 59 -5.65 5.88 9.90
C SER A 59 -5.90 4.78 10.94
N GLY A 60 -4.96 4.59 11.87
CA GLY A 60 -5.09 3.61 12.95
C GLY A 60 -5.38 2.20 12.42
N GLU A 61 -6.44 1.58 12.91
CA GLU A 61 -6.90 0.24 12.48
C GLU A 61 -7.97 0.29 11.39
N ASN A 62 -8.26 1.47 10.85
CA ASN A 62 -9.46 1.78 10.07
C ASN A 62 -9.27 1.49 8.57
N ILE A 63 -8.88 0.27 8.22
CA ILE A 63 -8.56 -0.16 6.85
C ILE A 63 -9.74 -0.01 5.88
N GLU A 64 -10.96 0.00 6.38
CA GLU A 64 -12.20 0.18 5.62
C GLU A 64 -12.24 1.49 4.84
N GLN A 65 -11.50 2.52 5.31
CA GLN A 65 -11.31 3.78 4.59
C GLN A 65 -10.79 3.56 3.17
N THR A 66 -10.04 2.47 2.95
CA THR A 66 -9.46 2.15 1.65
C THR A 66 -10.42 1.47 0.68
N PHE A 67 -11.55 0.93 1.16
CA PHE A 67 -12.37 0.01 0.37
C PHE A 67 -13.00 0.67 -0.85
N TYR A 68 -13.39 1.94 -0.75
CA TYR A 68 -13.95 2.69 -1.87
C TYR A 68 -12.96 2.78 -3.04
N GLU A 69 -11.73 3.22 -2.78
CA GLU A 69 -10.69 3.35 -3.81
C GLU A 69 -10.19 1.98 -4.29
N LEU A 70 -10.03 1.01 -3.38
CA LEU A 70 -9.71 -0.37 -3.75
C LEU A 70 -10.73 -0.94 -4.74
N HIS A 71 -12.03 -0.79 -4.43
CA HIS A 71 -13.11 -1.26 -5.29
C HIS A 71 -13.11 -0.55 -6.65
N ARG A 72 -12.83 0.77 -6.71
CA ARG A 72 -12.68 1.50 -7.97
C ARG A 72 -11.54 0.98 -8.83
N VAL A 73 -10.38 0.70 -8.22
CA VAL A 73 -9.21 0.13 -8.90
C VAL A 73 -9.55 -1.25 -9.46
N LEU A 74 -10.15 -2.12 -8.65
CA LEU A 74 -10.52 -3.48 -9.06
C LEU A 74 -11.57 -3.48 -10.18
N LYS A 75 -12.58 -2.59 -10.13
CA LYS A 75 -13.56 -2.42 -11.21
C LYS A 75 -12.91 -1.92 -12.50
N ARG A 76 -12.04 -0.91 -12.42
CA ARG A 76 -11.31 -0.34 -13.57
C ARG A 76 -10.46 -1.41 -14.28
N GLU A 77 -9.80 -2.27 -13.51
CA GLU A 77 -8.94 -3.33 -14.04
C GLU A 77 -9.71 -4.62 -14.36
N ARG A 78 -11.05 -4.62 -14.29
CA ARG A 78 -11.93 -5.77 -14.57
C ARG A 78 -11.60 -7.01 -13.74
N GLN A 79 -11.15 -6.82 -12.50
CA GLN A 79 -10.87 -7.91 -11.56
C GLN A 79 -12.08 -8.27 -10.69
N LEU A 80 -13.13 -7.47 -10.72
CA LEU A 80 -14.43 -7.82 -10.16
C LEU A 80 -15.31 -8.36 -11.28
N GLY A 81 -15.86 -9.55 -11.07
CA GLY A 81 -16.86 -10.15 -11.96
C GLY A 81 -18.09 -9.25 -12.11
N ARG A 82 -18.87 -9.47 -13.17
CA ARG A 82 -20.17 -8.82 -13.36
C ARG A 82 -21.14 -9.17 -12.25
#